data_AF-A0A6V8DBP0-F1
#
_entry.id   AF-A0A6V8DBP0-F1
#
_cell.length_a   1.000
_cell.length_b   1.000
_cell.length_c   1.000
_cell.angle_alpha   90.00
_cell.angle_beta   90.00
_cell.angle_gamma   90.00
#
_symmetry.space_group_name_H-M   'P 1'
#
loop_
_entity.id
_entity.type
_entity.pdbx_description
1 polymer ?
#
loop_
_entity_poly.entity_id
_entity_poly.type
_entity_poly.pdbx_seq_one_letter_code
_entity_poly.pdbx_strand_id
1 'polypeptide(L)'
;MGISIQWMFIGIGAGFLLGGSQGMARSLFCQMVPESRSAEFFGFIGFFGRAASFIGPALYFGVSGIADARTAILSIMFLIVLGVILTWFVDVEEGARIAAEEDAKYAKASAENE
;
A
#
# COMPACT_ATOMS: atom_id res chain seq x y z
N MET A 1 10.53 1.65 -35.64
CA MET A 1 10.87 1.40 -34.22
C MET A 1 10.68 -0.09 -33.96
N GLY A 2 11.70 -0.81 -33.49
CA GLY A 2 11.59 -2.26 -33.26
C GLY A 2 10.65 -2.57 -32.09
N ILE A 3 9.94 -3.70 -32.16
CA ILE A 3 9.02 -4.18 -31.11
C ILE A 3 9.73 -4.21 -29.75
N SER A 4 11.02 -4.60 -29.71
CA SER A 4 11.83 -4.62 -28.48
C SER A 4 11.97 -3.27 -27.79
N ILE A 5 12.07 -2.18 -28.56
CA ILE A 5 12.15 -0.81 -28.01
C ILE A 5 10.81 -0.38 -27.41
N GLN A 6 9.69 -0.76 -28.03
CA GLN A 6 8.35 -0.47 -27.50
C GLN A 6 8.14 -1.14 -26.13
N TRP A 7 8.52 -2.41 -25.99
CA TRP A 7 8.47 -3.12 -24.71
C TRP A 7 9.39 -2.50 -23.66
N MET A 8 10.56 -2.01 -24.05
CA MET A 8 11.50 -1.35 -23.13
C MET A 8 10.90 -0.04 -22.58
N PHE A 9 10.27 0.78 -23.42
CA PHE A 9 9.60 2.00 -22.95
C PHE A 9 8.44 1.70 -21.99
N ILE A 10 7.62 0.68 -22.29
CA ILE A 10 6.55 0.25 -21.39
C ILE A 10 7.12 -0.26 -20.06
N GLY A 11 8.18 -1.07 -20.10
CA GLY A 11 8.84 -1.60 -18.91
C GLY A 11 9.42 -0.51 -18.02
N ILE A 12 10.09 0.48 -18.61
CA ILE A 12 10.63 1.64 -17.88
C ILE A 12 9.50 2.46 -17.25
N GLY A 13 8.44 2.75 -18.02
CA GLY A 13 7.28 3.50 -17.50
C GLY A 13 6.58 2.77 -16.35
N ALA A 14 6.30 1.48 -16.53
CA ALA A 14 5.69 0.64 -15.50
C ALA A 14 6.58 0.53 -14.25
N GLY A 15 7.88 0.29 -14.42
CA GLY A 15 8.84 0.18 -13.32
C GLY A 15 8.97 1.48 -12.54
N PHE A 16 9.02 2.62 -13.22
CA PHE A 16 9.05 3.94 -12.59
C PHE A 16 7.77 4.21 -11.77
N LEU A 17 6.60 3.95 -12.34
CA LEU A 17 5.31 4.15 -11.65
C LEU A 17 5.14 3.23 -10.45
N LEU A 18 5.42 1.94 -10.61
CA LEU A 18 5.31 0.94 -9.54
C LEU A 18 6.35 1.20 -8.44
N GLY A 19 7.60 1.47 -8.79
CA GLY A 19 8.65 1.76 -7.82
C GLY A 19 8.41 3.06 -7.04
N GLY A 20 8.05 4.13 -7.75
CA GLY A 20 7.79 5.44 -7.15
C GLY A 20 6.61 5.42 -6.19
N SER A 21 5.47 4.85 -6.60
CA SER A 21 4.28 4.76 -5.75
C SER A 21 4.52 3.92 -4.49
N GLN A 22 5.18 2.76 -4.62
CA GLN A 22 5.47 1.89 -3.47
C GLN A 22 6.42 2.56 -2.47
N GLY A 23 7.43 3.29 -2.95
CA GLY A 23 8.35 4.05 -2.10
C GLY A 23 7.64 5.19 -1.36
N MET A 24 6.84 5.99 -2.06
CA MET A 24 6.09 7.09 -1.47
C MET A 24 5.08 6.60 -0.42
N ALA A 25 4.32 5.54 -0.72
CA ALA A 25 3.36 4.97 0.22
C ALA A 25 4.02 4.52 1.52
N ARG A 26 5.21 3.91 1.43
CA ARG A 26 5.95 3.46 2.62
C ARG A 26 6.48 4.64 3.44
N SER A 27 6.99 5.68 2.79
CA SER A 27 7.45 6.89 3.49
C SER A 27 6.30 7.63 4.18
N LEU A 28 5.14 7.72 3.54
CA LEU A 28 3.94 8.33 4.10
C LEU A 28 3.45 7.54 5.33
N PHE A 29 3.44 6.22 5.22
CA PHE A 29 3.06 5.35 6.34
C PHE A 29 3.99 5.52 7.55
N CYS A 30 5.31 5.60 7.35
CA CYS A 30 6.25 5.80 8.46
C CYS A 30 5.98 7.08 9.26
N GLN A 31 5.45 8.13 8.64
CA GLN A 31 5.11 9.39 9.33
C GLN A 31 3.86 9.27 10.21
N MET A 32 2.99 8.29 9.95
CA MET A 32 1.73 8.08 10.68
C MET A 32 1.82 6.96 11.73
N VAL A 33 2.99 6.34 11.90
CA VAL A 33 3.20 5.24 12.85
C VAL A 33 3.90 5.77 14.11
N PRO A 34 3.33 5.56 15.30
CA PRO A 34 3.99 5.92 16.56
C PRO A 34 5.25 5.05 16.76
N GLU A 35 6.34 5.66 17.21
CA GLU A 35 7.61 4.98 17.45
C GLU A 35 7.48 3.91 18.53
N SER A 36 6.68 4.21 19.57
CA SER A 36 6.40 3.32 20.70
C SER A 36 5.78 1.97 20.32
N ARG A 37 5.02 1.90 19.22
CA ARG A 37 4.33 0.68 18.75
C ARG A 37 4.68 0.31 17.31
N SER A 38 5.81 0.80 16.80
CA SER A 38 6.23 0.60 15.41
C SER A 38 6.19 -0.86 14.94
N ALA A 39 6.66 -1.80 15.77
CA ALA A 39 6.66 -3.23 15.43
C ALA A 39 5.26 -3.81 15.14
N GLU A 40 4.22 -3.37 15.86
CA GLU A 40 2.85 -3.84 15.67
C GLU A 40 2.29 -3.34 14.33
N PHE A 41 2.44 -2.04 14.06
CA PHE A 41 1.95 -1.41 12.83
C PHE A 41 2.66 -1.94 11.57
N PHE A 42 3.99 -2.12 11.61
CA PHE A 42 4.73 -2.74 10.52
C PHE A 42 4.38 -4.23 10.35
N GLY A 43 4.08 -4.93 11.45
CA GLY A 43 3.55 -6.30 11.42
C GLY A 43 2.22 -6.39 10.67
N PHE A 44 1.28 -5.48 10.96
CA PHE A 44 0.00 -5.40 10.26
C PHE A 44 0.17 -5.12 8.76
N ILE A 45 0.97 -4.13 8.37
CA ILE A 45 1.24 -3.88 6.94
C ILE A 45 1.85 -5.09 6.25
N GLY A 46 2.79 -5.78 6.90
CA GLY A 46 3.37 -7.01 6.36
C GLY A 46 2.33 -8.11 6.14
N PHE A 47 1.39 -8.27 7.09
CA PHE A 47 0.28 -9.21 6.96
C PHE A 47 -0.66 -8.85 5.80
N PHE A 48 -1.10 -7.59 5.73
CA PHE A 48 -1.97 -7.12 4.63
C PHE A 48 -1.28 -7.24 3.26
N GLY A 49 0.02 -6.98 3.18
CA GLY A 49 0.79 -7.17 1.94
C GLY A 49 0.80 -8.63 1.46
N ARG A 50 0.94 -9.59 2.39
CA ARG A 50 0.83 -11.02 2.07
C ARG A 50 -0.59 -11.41 1.66
N ALA A 51 -1.61 -10.90 2.37
CA ALA A 51 -3.00 -11.15 2.01
C ALA A 51 -3.33 -10.61 0.61
N ALA A 52 -2.90 -9.38 0.28
CA ALA A 52 -3.10 -8.78 -1.03
C ALA A 52 -2.43 -9.58 -2.16
N SER A 53 -1.24 -10.13 -1.90
CA SER A 53 -0.50 -10.98 -2.85
C SER A 53 -1.22 -12.29 -3.17
N PHE A 54 -2.11 -12.75 -2.29
CA PHE A 54 -3.00 -13.88 -2.54
C PHE A 54 -4.31 -13.46 -3.23
N ILE A 55 -4.95 -12.39 -2.74
CA ILE A 55 -6.25 -11.90 -3.23
C ILE A 55 -6.20 -11.50 -4.70
N GLY A 56 -5.14 -10.81 -5.14
CA GLY A 56 -5.02 -10.33 -6.52
C GLY A 56 -5.08 -11.46 -7.56
N PRO A 57 -4.16 -12.45 -7.49
CA PRO A 57 -4.22 -13.62 -8.35
C PRO A 57 -5.50 -14.43 -8.19
N ALA A 58 -5.98 -14.64 -6.96
CA ALA A 58 -7.22 -15.40 -6.72
C ALA A 58 -8.43 -14.76 -7.41
N LEU A 59 -8.57 -13.42 -7.34
CA LEU A 59 -9.62 -12.68 -8.03
C LEU A 59 -9.47 -12.78 -9.55
N TYR A 60 -8.24 -12.62 -10.07
CA TYR A 60 -7.98 -12.77 -11.50
C TYR A 60 -8.37 -14.16 -12.01
N PHE A 61 -7.92 -15.22 -11.31
CA PHE A 61 -8.25 -16.60 -11.67
C PHE A 61 -9.75 -16.86 -11.61
N GLY A 62 -10.42 -16.41 -10.54
CA GLY A 62 -11.87 -16.55 -10.40
C GLY A 62 -12.64 -15.88 -11.53
N VAL A 63 -12.25 -14.68 -11.95
CA VAL A 63 -12.90 -13.97 -13.06
C VAL A 63 -12.55 -14.60 -14.41
N SER A 64 -11.30 -15.03 -14.61
CA SER A 64 -10.86 -15.71 -15.85
C SER A 64 -11.51 -17.09 -16.04
N GLY A 65 -11.98 -17.73 -14.97
CA GLY A 65 -12.69 -19.00 -15.04
C GLY A 65 -14.13 -18.87 -15.55
N ILE A 66 -14.69 -17.66 -15.50
CA ILE A 66 -16.09 -17.36 -15.87
C ILE A 66 -16.15 -16.50 -17.15
N ALA A 67 -15.14 -15.66 -17.38
CA ALA A 67 -15.07 -14.72 -18.49
C ALA A 67 -13.71 -14.76 -19.23
N ASP A 68 -13.61 -14.05 -20.36
CA ASP A 68 -12.38 -13.96 -21.15
C ASP A 68 -11.26 -13.20 -20.41
N ALA A 69 -10.01 -13.40 -20.81
CA ALA A 69 -8.82 -12.75 -20.23
C ALA A 69 -8.92 -11.22 -20.23
N ARG A 70 -9.63 -10.63 -21.21
CA ARG A 70 -9.90 -9.18 -21.25
C ARG A 70 -10.79 -8.73 -20.08
N THR A 71 -11.76 -9.52 -19.68
CA THR A 71 -12.61 -9.18 -18.52
C THR A 71 -11.87 -9.47 -17.21
N ALA A 72 -11.00 -10.47 -17.18
CA ALA A 72 -10.14 -10.74 -16.04
C ALA A 72 -9.15 -9.59 -15.74
N ILE A 73 -8.60 -8.92 -16.75
CA ILE A 73 -7.73 -7.76 -16.48
C ILE A 73 -8.49 -6.54 -15.93
N LEU A 74 -9.79 -6.42 -16.23
CA LEU A 74 -10.64 -5.38 -15.65
C LEU A 74 -10.85 -5.57 -14.14
N SER A 75 -10.77 -6.80 -13.62
CA SER A 75 -10.86 -7.04 -12.17
C SER A 75 -9.64 -6.48 -11.42
N ILE A 76 -8.46 -6.50 -12.05
CA ILE A 76 -7.25 -5.87 -11.52
C ILE A 76 -7.41 -4.34 -11.54
N MET A 77 -7.95 -3.78 -12.63
CA MET A 77 -8.26 -2.34 -12.67
C MET A 77 -9.23 -1.93 -11.56
N PHE A 78 -10.25 -2.75 -11.31
CA PHE A 78 -11.18 -2.52 -10.20
C PHE A 78 -10.47 -2.48 -8.83
N LEU A 79 -9.56 -3.43 -8.56
CA LEU A 79 -8.77 -3.41 -7.31
C LEU A 79 -7.89 -2.15 -7.18
N ILE A 80 -7.28 -1.70 -8.29
CA ILE A 80 -6.46 -0.47 -8.29
C ILE A 80 -7.34 0.75 -7.97
N VAL A 81 -8.48 0.91 -8.65
CA VAL A 81 -9.40 2.04 -8.42
C VAL A 81 -9.94 2.02 -7.00
N LEU A 82 -10.32 0.85 -6.49
CA LEU A 82 -10.76 0.70 -5.12
C LEU A 82 -9.68 1.13 -4.11
N GLY A 83 -8.42 0.73 -4.34
CA GLY A 83 -7.29 1.14 -3.53
C GLY A 83 -7.08 2.66 -3.54
N VAL A 84 -7.15 3.29 -4.72
CA VAL A 84 -7.01 4.76 -4.86
C VAL A 84 -8.11 5.50 -4.11
N ILE A 85 -9.37 5.06 -4.26
CA ILE A 85 -10.51 5.66 -3.55
C ILE A 85 -10.32 5.52 -2.05
N LEU A 86 -9.87 4.36 -1.56
CA LEU A 86 -9.65 4.16 -0.13
C LEU A 86 -8.57 5.09 0.42
N THR A 87 -7.48 5.28 -0.32
CA THR A 87 -6.40 6.20 0.08
C THR A 87 -6.79 7.67 0.02
N TRP A 88 -7.76 8.06 -0.81
CA TRP A 88 -8.25 9.44 -0.87
C TRP A 88 -8.93 9.93 0.42
N PHE A 89 -9.42 9.01 1.26
CA PHE A 89 -10.03 9.38 2.54
C PHE A 89 -9.00 9.47 3.69
N VAL A 90 -7.72 9.22 3.43
CA VAL A 90 -6.68 9.24 4.45
C VAL A 90 -6.12 10.64 4.61
N ASP A 91 -6.33 11.24 5.78
CA ASP A 91 -5.67 12.47 6.19
C ASP A 91 -4.32 12.15 6.86
N VAL A 92 -3.25 12.54 6.20
CA VAL A 92 -1.88 12.25 6.63
C VAL A 92 -1.44 13.14 7.78
N GLU A 93 -1.85 14.40 7.76
CA GLU A 93 -1.42 15.40 8.74
C GLU A 93 -2.03 15.08 10.11
N GLU A 94 -3.32 14.72 10.11
CA GLU A 94 -4.00 14.24 11.31
C GLU A 94 -3.40 12.90 11.80
N GLY A 95 -3.09 11.98 10.88
CA GLY A 95 -2.45 10.71 11.23
C GLY A 95 -1.09 10.90 11.93
N ALA A 96 -0.26 11.82 11.43
CA ALA A 96 1.03 12.15 12.04
C ALA A 96 0.87 12.83 13.41
N ARG A 97 -0.12 13.72 13.56
CA ARG A 97 -0.42 14.38 14.84
C ARG A 97 -0.81 13.36 15.92
N ILE A 98 -1.71 12.44 15.59
CA ILE A 98 -2.17 11.39 16.51
C ILE A 98 -1.00 10.47 16.92
N ALA A 99 -0.14 10.10 15.98
CA ALA A 99 1.04 9.29 16.27
C ALA A 99 1.97 9.99 17.29
N ALA A 100 2.26 11.28 17.09
CA ALA A 100 3.09 12.06 17.99
C ALA A 100 2.46 12.24 19.39
N GLU A 101 1.14 12.43 19.46
CA GLU A 101 0.42 12.54 20.73
C GLU A 101 0.45 11.23 21.52
N GLU A 102 0.30 10.09 20.85
CA GLU A 102 0.42 8.78 21.51
C GLU A 102 1.82 8.56 22.06
N ASP A 103 2.88 8.83 21.28
CA ASP A 103 4.26 8.72 21.76
C ASP A 103 4.55 9.62 22.97
N ALA A 104 4.00 10.85 22.98
CA ALA A 104 4.11 11.75 24.12
C ALA A 104 3.40 11.22 25.38
N LYS A 105 2.27 10.53 25.23
CA LYS A 105 1.57 9.87 26.35
C LYS A 105 2.36 8.69 26.88
N TYR A 106 2.90 7.85 26.00
CA TYR A 106 3.75 6.72 26.40
C TYR A 106 5.01 7.20 27.15
N ALA A 107 5.66 8.26 26.68
CA ALA A 107 6.83 8.84 27.34
C ALA A 107 6.51 9.37 28.75
N LYS A 108 5.38 10.08 28.91
CA LYS A 108 4.93 10.58 30.23
C LYS A 108 4.56 9.47 31.20
N ALA A 109 3.85 8.43 30.73
CA ALA A 109 3.47 7.28 31.55
C ALA A 109 4.68 6.45 32.01
N SER A 110 5.74 6.36 31.19
CA SER A 110 7.00 5.74 31.60
C SER A 110 7.76 6.57 32.64
N ALA A 111 7.76 7.89 32.52
CA ALA A 111 8.43 8.79 33.46
C ALA A 111 7.70 8.95 34.81
N GLU A 112 6.40 8.67 34.86
CA GLU A 112 5.60 8.71 36.10
C GLU A 112 5.65 7.38 36.88
N ASN A 113 6.05 6.29 36.22
CA ASN A 113 6.27 4.98 36.84
C ASN A 113 7.70 4.76 37.36
N GLU A 114 8.57 5.77 37.22
CA GLU A 114 9.96 5.78 37.69
C GLU A 114 10.13 6.74 38.88
#